data_AF-A0A434MQR0-F1
#
_entry.id   AF-A0A434MQR0-F1
#
_cell.length_a   1.000
_cell.length_b   1.000
_cell.length_c   1.000
_cell.angle_alpha   90.00
_cell.angle_beta   90.00
_cell.angle_gamma   90.00
#
_symmetry.space_group_name_H-M   'P 1'
#
loop_
_entity.id
_entity.type
_entity.pdbx_description
1 polymer ?
#
loop_
_entity_poly.entity_id
_entity_poly.type
_entity_poly.pdbx_seq_one_letter_code
_entity_poly.pdbx_strand_id
1 'polypeptide(L)'
;MHVDFDDDDTQISLQIDSAQAHLEQLLGYLITTEFPSTVPADLVGAVMQLAAHLYENREVTAAGVSIAEFPFGTWDVVRERRHYSF
;
A
#
# COMPACT_ATOMS: atom_id res chain seq x y z
N MET A 1 -10.02 18.66 20.95
CA MET A 1 -9.60 17.56 20.07
C MET A 1 -8.57 16.78 20.85
N HIS A 2 -8.99 15.69 21.49
CA HIS A 2 -8.09 14.78 22.19
C HIS A 2 -7.62 13.79 21.13
N VAL A 3 -6.33 13.84 20.83
CA VAL A 3 -5.68 12.90 19.93
C VAL A 3 -4.88 12.03 20.88
N ASP A 4 -5.41 10.86 21.19
CA ASP A 4 -4.69 9.85 21.95
C ASP A 4 -3.85 9.07 20.95
N PHE A 5 -2.56 8.92 21.23
CA PHE A 5 -1.60 8.28 20.32
C PHE A 5 -2.00 6.84 19.94
N ASP A 6 -2.72 6.15 20.82
CA ASP A 6 -3.18 4.76 20.61
C ASP A 6 -4.26 4.64 19.51
N ASP A 7 -5.12 5.66 19.35
CA ASP A 7 -6.14 5.68 18.30
C ASP A 7 -5.51 5.91 16.91
N ASP A 8 -4.52 6.79 16.85
CA ASP A 8 -3.74 7.05 15.64
C ASP A 8 -2.93 5.81 15.22
N ASP A 9 -2.32 5.11 16.18
CA ASP A 9 -1.59 3.85 15.93
C ASP A 9 -2.51 2.76 15.37
N THR A 10 -3.74 2.66 15.90
CA THR A 10 -4.76 1.72 15.41
C THR A 10 -5.17 2.06 13.98
N GLN A 11 -5.42 3.35 13.70
CA GLN A 11 -5.82 3.79 12.37
C GLN A 11 -4.71 3.60 11.33
N ILE A 12 -3.46 3.88 11.68
CA ILE A 12 -2.29 3.69 10.80
C ILE A 12 -2.10 2.21 10.49
N SER A 13 -2.24 1.34 11.49
CA SER A 13 -2.13 -0.12 11.30
C SER A 13 -3.15 -0.64 10.30
N LEU A 14 -4.42 -0.23 10.44
CA LEU A 14 -5.47 -0.58 9.48
C LEU A 14 -5.17 -0.08 8.05
N GLN A 15 -4.56 1.09 7.92
CA GLN A 15 -4.19 1.65 6.62
C GLN A 15 -3.10 0.84 5.94
N ILE A 16 -2.10 0.39 6.70
CA ILE A 16 -1.02 -0.48 6.23
C ILE A 16 -1.58 -1.84 5.80
N ASP A 17 -2.46 -2.44 6.60
CA ASP A 17 -3.10 -3.71 6.27
C ASP A 17 -3.91 -3.63 4.98
N SER A 18 -4.71 -2.56 4.82
CA SER A 18 -5.47 -2.31 3.60
C SER A 18 -4.57 -2.11 2.38
N ALA A 19 -3.45 -1.40 2.53
CA ALA A 19 -2.49 -1.19 1.46
C ALA A 19 -1.78 -2.50 1.07
N GLN A 20 -1.40 -3.32 2.06
CA GLN A 20 -0.80 -4.63 1.80
C GLN A 20 -1.77 -5.53 1.03
N ALA A 21 -3.02 -5.63 1.46
CA ALA A 21 -4.03 -6.45 0.79
C ALA A 21 -4.25 -6.01 -0.67
N HIS A 22 -4.28 -4.69 -0.93
CA HIS A 22 -4.39 -4.18 -2.29
C HIS A 22 -3.15 -4.52 -3.13
N LEU A 23 -1.95 -4.37 -2.58
CA LEU A 23 -0.71 -4.73 -3.27
C LEU A 23 -0.66 -6.24 -3.60
N GLU A 24 -1.08 -7.09 -2.66
CA GLU A 24 -1.18 -8.54 -2.83
C GLU A 24 -2.16 -8.94 -3.95
N GLN A 25 -3.28 -8.23 -4.11
CA GLN A 25 -4.19 -8.43 -5.24
C GLN A 25 -3.52 -8.14 -6.59
N LEU A 26 -2.68 -7.10 -6.67
CA LEU A 26 -1.95 -6.76 -7.88
C LEU A 26 -0.82 -7.75 -8.18
N LEU A 27 -0.17 -8.27 -7.13
CA LEU A 27 0.91 -9.25 -7.23
C LEU A 27 0.41 -10.66 -7.56
N GLY A 28 -0.81 -10.99 -7.14
CA GLY A 28 -1.42 -12.31 -7.31
C GLY A 28 -1.02 -13.33 -6.25
N TYR A 29 -0.45 -12.89 -5.13
CA TYR A 29 -0.04 -13.74 -4.00
C TYR A 29 -0.01 -12.95 -2.69
N LEU A 30 -0.06 -13.68 -1.56
CA LEU A 30 0.14 -13.10 -0.23
C LEU A 30 1.63 -12.97 0.08
N ILE A 31 2.08 -11.77 0.42
CA ILE A 31 3.50 -11.43 0.64
C ILE A 31 4.07 -12.27 1.79
N THR A 32 3.31 -12.44 2.86
CA THR A 32 3.72 -13.23 4.03
C THR A 32 3.81 -14.72 3.74
N THR A 33 3.06 -15.22 2.75
CA THR A 33 3.11 -16.62 2.33
C THR A 33 4.30 -16.87 1.41
N GLU A 34 4.55 -15.96 0.47
CA GLU A 34 5.67 -16.06 -0.48
C GLU A 34 7.03 -15.80 0.20
N PHE A 35 7.06 -14.87 1.16
CA PHE A 35 8.27 -14.47 1.89
C PHE A 35 8.13 -14.69 3.41
N PRO A 36 8.07 -15.96 3.88
CA PRO A 36 7.75 -16.27 5.28
C PRO A 36 8.87 -15.91 6.27
N SER A 37 10.11 -15.79 5.80
CA SER A 37 11.28 -15.49 6.63
C SER A 37 11.64 -14.01 6.65
N THR A 38 11.59 -13.34 5.50
CA THR A 38 11.98 -11.93 5.37
C THR A 38 11.31 -11.35 4.14
N VAL A 39 10.46 -10.34 4.37
CA VAL A 39 9.83 -9.58 3.29
C VAL A 39 10.87 -8.67 2.62
N PRO A 40 11.02 -8.73 1.29
CA PRO A 40 11.88 -7.82 0.54
C PRO A 40 11.58 -6.34 0.81
N ALA A 41 12.63 -5.52 0.94
CA ALA A 41 12.50 -4.12 1.34
C ALA A 41 11.73 -3.24 0.33
N ASP A 42 11.75 -3.59 -0.94
CA ASP A 42 10.99 -2.94 -2.01
C ASP A 42 9.48 -3.18 -1.87
N LEU A 43 9.06 -4.38 -1.45
CA LEU A 43 7.66 -4.67 -1.12
C LEU A 43 7.22 -3.89 0.13
N VAL A 44 8.05 -3.82 1.17
CA VAL A 44 7.78 -3.00 2.35
C VAL A 44 7.60 -1.52 1.96
N GLY A 45 8.53 -1.00 1.14
CA GLY A 45 8.45 0.37 0.63
C GLY A 45 7.19 0.63 -0.20
N ALA A 46 6.80 -0.31 -1.06
CA ALA A 46 5.59 -0.21 -1.88
C ALA A 46 4.32 -0.16 -1.01
N VAL A 47 4.22 -1.00 0.03
CA VAL A 47 3.10 -0.97 0.99
C VAL A 47 3.05 0.37 1.72
N MET A 48 4.19 0.86 2.22
CA MET A 48 4.26 2.14 2.93
C MET A 48 3.85 3.33 2.06
N GLN A 49 4.33 3.38 0.81
CA GLN A 49 3.96 4.44 -0.15
C GLN A 49 2.47 4.39 -0.48
N LEU A 50 1.91 3.19 -0.68
CA LEU A 50 0.48 3.02 -0.95
C LEU A 50 -0.38 3.40 0.26
N ALA A 51 0.03 3.01 1.48
CA ALA A 51 -0.66 3.39 2.71
C ALA A 51 -0.66 4.93 2.89
N ALA A 52 0.47 5.58 2.69
CA ALA A 52 0.59 7.04 2.75
C ALA A 52 -0.30 7.72 1.70
N HIS A 53 -0.29 7.24 0.46
CA HIS A 53 -1.11 7.80 -0.61
C HIS A 53 -2.61 7.69 -0.31
N LEU A 54 -3.07 6.54 0.20
CA LEU A 54 -4.47 6.33 0.59
C LEU A 54 -4.85 7.15 1.84
N TYR A 55 -3.90 7.43 2.73
CA TYR A 55 -4.11 8.33 3.88
C TYR A 55 -4.27 9.78 3.43
N GLU A 56 -3.46 10.25 2.49
CA GLU A 56 -3.49 11.63 2.00
C GLU A 56 -4.69 11.90 1.08
N ASN A 57 -5.09 10.92 0.26
CA ASN A 57 -6.11 11.07 -0.79
C ASN A 57 -7.42 10.38 -0.40
N ARG A 58 -7.95 10.68 0.78
CA ARG A 58 -9.17 10.05 1.35
C ARG A 58 -10.48 10.50 0.72
N GLU A 59 -10.49 11.63 0.03
CA GLU A 59 -11.65 12.19 -0.64
C GLU A 59 -11.37 12.23 -2.15
N VAL A 60 -12.34 11.81 -2.97
CA VAL A 60 -12.29 11.98 -4.44
C VAL A 60 -12.55 13.44 -4.79
N THR A 61 -11.66 14.35 -4.35
CA THR A 61 -11.80 15.78 -4.63
C THR A 61 -10.44 16.44 -4.88
N ALA A 62 -9.69 15.95 -5.86
CA ALA A 62 -8.79 16.84 -6.58
C ALA A 62 -9.59 17.61 -7.63
N ALA A 63 -10.13 18.77 -7.23
CA ALA A 63 -10.67 19.72 -8.19
C ALA A 63 -9.55 20.19 -9.14
N GLY A 64 -9.43 19.56 -10.31
CA GLY A 64 -8.54 19.98 -11.39
C GLY A 64 -7.10 19.46 -11.35
N VAL A 65 -6.74 18.55 -10.44
CA VAL A 65 -5.42 17.87 -10.44
C VAL A 65 -5.63 16.39 -10.74
N SER A 66 -4.93 15.88 -11.75
CA SER A 66 -4.89 14.43 -12.02
C SER A 66 -4.06 13.77 -10.92
N ILE A 67 -4.70 13.26 -9.87
CA ILE A 67 -4.03 12.37 -8.92
C ILE A 67 -3.69 11.08 -9.67
N ALA A 68 -2.41 10.70 -9.66
CA ALA A 68 -2.02 9.39 -10.16
C ALA A 68 -2.66 8.34 -9.24
N GLU A 69 -3.35 7.36 -9.84
CA GLU A 69 -4.05 6.28 -9.11
C GLU A 69 -3.12 5.47 -8.20
N PHE A 70 -1.81 5.52 -8.46
CA PHE A 70 -0.77 4.86 -7.66
C PHE A 70 0.43 5.78 -7.42
N PRO A 71 1.12 5.61 -6.28
CA PRO A 71 2.41 6.27 -6.02
C PRO A 71 3.44 5.93 -7.10
N PHE A 72 4.37 6.86 -7.33
CA PHE A 72 5.49 6.65 -8.25
C PHE A 72 6.37 5.48 -7.81
N GLY A 73 6.75 4.60 -8.75
CA GLY A 73 7.59 3.44 -8.49
C GLY A 73 6.86 2.21 -7.94
N THR A 74 5.69 2.35 -7.32
CA THR A 74 4.88 1.19 -6.85
C THR A 74 4.52 0.26 -8.00
N TRP A 75 4.17 0.82 -9.16
CA TRP A 75 3.88 0.02 -10.37
C TRP A 75 5.09 -0.74 -10.91
N ASP A 76 6.30 -0.21 -10.74
CA ASP A 76 7.51 -0.89 -11.20
C ASP A 76 7.81 -2.11 -10.32
N VAL A 77 7.60 -1.99 -9.01
CA VAL A 77 7.66 -3.12 -8.06
C VAL A 77 6.62 -4.20 -8.42
N VAL A 78 5.37 -3.80 -8.67
CA VAL A 78 4.31 -4.74 -9.07
C VAL A 78 4.65 -5.44 -10.39
N ARG A 79 5.13 -4.71 -11.39
CA ARG A 79 5.45 -5.27 -12.72
C ARG A 79 6.55 -6.33 -12.65
N GLU A 80 7.58 -6.10 -11.85
CA GLU A 80 8.72 -7.02 -11.69
C GLU A 80 8.34 -8.28 -10.91
N ARG A 81 7.43 -8.14 -9.92
CA ARG A 81 7.16 -9.19 -8.94
C ARG A 81 5.85 -9.94 -9.13
N ARG A 82 4.93 -9.45 -9.97
CA ARG A 82 3.62 -10.09 -10.19
C ARG A 82 3.79 -11.49 -10.77
N HIS A 83 3.04 -12.45 -10.24
CA HIS A 83 2.87 -13.72 -10.94
C HIS A 83 1.93 -13.51 -12.12
N TYR A 84 2.46 -13.63 -13.34
CA TYR A 84 1.62 -13.68 -14.53
C TYR A 84 0.87 -15.01 -14.52
N SER A 85 -0.43 -14.96 -14.26
CA SER A 85 -1.36 -16.02 -14.63
C SER A 85 -1.49 -16.02 -16.17
N PHE A 86 -1.23 -17.16 -16.80
CA PHE A 86 -1.39 -17.41 -18.24
C PHE A 86 -2.53 -18.39 -18.50
#